data_AF-A0A0G3G9N0-F1
#
_entry.id   AF-A0A0G3G9N0-F1
#
_cell.length_a   1.000
_cell.length_b   1.000
_cell.length_c   1.000
_cell.angle_alpha   90.00
_cell.angle_beta   90.00
_cell.angle_gamma   90.00
#
_symmetry.space_group_name_H-M   'P 1'
#
loop_
_entity.id
_entity.type
_entity.pdbx_description
1 polymer ?
#
loop_
_entity_poly.entity_id
_entity_poly.type
_entity_poly.pdbx_seq_one_letter_code
_entity_poly.pdbx_strand_id
1 'polypeptide(L)' 'MSDDYRPPLADYWDQLESRYGGGFNFHQISRDELAQLVEHLRQAVKNDPQVTDVEKQNLGLVLKHAEQALEKRSA' A
#
# COMPACT_ATOMS: atom_id res chain seq x y z
N MET A 1 5.51 20.22 12.86
CA MET A 1 5.23 20.19 11.40
C MET A 1 4.40 18.93 11.19
N SER A 2 3.15 19.14 10.77
CA SER A 2 2.09 18.18 10.44
C SER A 2 1.84 17.01 11.40
N ASP A 3 1.38 17.29 12.63
CA ASP A 3 0.92 16.23 13.56
C ASP A 3 -0.31 15.43 13.04
N ASP A 4 -0.96 15.89 11.97
CA ASP A 4 -2.15 15.24 11.38
C ASP A 4 -1.91 14.70 9.95
N TYR A 5 -0.65 14.58 9.47
CA TYR A 5 -0.45 14.06 8.12
C TYR A 5 -0.75 12.57 8.02
N ARG A 6 -1.74 12.23 7.20
CA ARG A 6 -2.07 10.86 6.84
C ARG A 6 -1.98 10.67 5.32
N PRO A 7 -1.09 9.81 4.81
CA PRO A 7 -1.00 9.56 3.38
C PRO A 7 -2.25 8.82 2.90
N PRO A 8 -2.71 9.03 1.66
CA PRO A 8 -3.86 8.29 1.10
C PRO A 8 -3.71 6.76 1.17
N LEU A 9 -2.47 6.27 1.18
CA LEU A 9 -2.16 4.86 1.41
C LEU A 9 -2.70 4.35 2.75
N ALA A 10 -2.62 5.14 3.81
CA ALA A 10 -3.06 4.72 5.14
C ALA A 10 -4.59 4.61 5.22
N ASP A 11 -5.33 5.52 4.58
CA ASP A 11 -6.80 5.42 4.51
C ASP A 11 -7.25 4.19 3.71
N TYR A 12 -6.57 3.90 2.61
CA TYR A 12 -6.87 2.71 1.82
C TYR A 12 -6.49 1.42 2.57
N TRP A 13 -5.39 1.42 3.32
CA TRP A 13 -5.00 0.29 4.17
C TRP A 13 -6.05 0.00 5.24
N ASP A 14 -6.53 1.03 5.95
CA ASP A 14 -7.61 0.90 6.93
C ASP A 14 -8.89 0.34 6.31
N GLN A 15 -9.23 0.76 5.08
CA GLN A 15 -10.39 0.24 4.38
C GLN A 15 -10.28 -1.27 4.13
N LEU A 16 -9.08 -1.74 3.76
CA LEU A 16 -8.80 -3.16 3.58
C LEU A 16 -8.83 -3.90 4.92
N GLU A 17 -8.24 -3.35 5.98
CA GLU A 17 -8.29 -3.94 7.32
C GLU A 17 -9.71 -4.03 7.87
N SER A 18 -10.54 -3.01 7.64
CA SER A 18 -11.94 -3.04 8.02
C SER A 18 -12.75 -4.11 7.27
N ARG A 19 -12.34 -4.47 6.04
CA ARG A 19 -13.04 -5.44 5.20
C ARG A 19 -12.56 -6.88 5.43
N TYR A 20 -11.26 -7.07 5.60
CA TYR A 20 -10.60 -8.38 5.65
C TYR A 20 -10.06 -8.75 7.03
N GLY A 21 -10.07 -7.82 7.98
CA GLY A 21 -9.50 -7.97 9.31
C GLY A 21 -8.06 -7.44 9.39
N GLY A 22 -7.63 -7.11 10.61
CA GLY A 22 -6.24 -6.73 10.88
C GLY A 22 -5.28 -7.85 10.50
N GLY A 23 -4.22 -7.51 9.77
CA GLY A 23 -3.26 -8.49 9.26
C GLY A 23 -3.70 -9.22 7.99
N PHE A 24 -4.58 -8.61 7.19
CA PHE A 24 -4.91 -9.12 5.86
C PHE A 24 -3.65 -9.34 5.03
N ASN A 25 -3.70 -10.34 4.15
CA ASN A 25 -2.62 -10.62 3.21
C ASN A 25 -3.06 -10.31 1.77
N PHE A 26 -2.08 -10.13 0.88
CA PHE A 26 -2.36 -9.83 -0.52
C PHE A 26 -3.11 -10.94 -1.26
N HIS A 27 -3.16 -12.16 -0.72
CA HIS A 27 -3.91 -13.27 -1.31
C HIS A 27 -5.42 -13.19 -1.01
N GLN A 28 -5.82 -12.51 0.06
CA GLN A 28 -7.23 -12.37 0.47
C GLN A 28 -7.98 -11.27 -0.29
N ILE A 29 -7.27 -10.21 -0.69
CA ILE A 29 -7.87 -9.09 -1.43
C ILE A 29 -8.00 -9.43 -2.91
N SER A 30 -8.98 -8.84 -3.60
CA SER A 30 -9.18 -9.01 -5.04
C SER A 30 -8.01 -8.46 -5.87
N ARG A 31 -7.98 -8.79 -7.16
CA ARG A 31 -6.98 -8.25 -8.10
C ARG A 31 -7.07 -6.74 -8.19
N ASP A 32 -8.28 -6.20 -8.29
CA ASP A 32 -8.51 -4.76 -8.44
C ASP A 32 -8.11 -3.99 -7.17
N GLU A 33 -8.42 -4.55 -6.00
CA GLU A 33 -8.00 -3.97 -4.73
C GLU A 33 -6.47 -3.99 -4.56
N LEU A 34 -5.83 -5.07 -5.00
CA LEU A 34 -4.37 -5.17 -5.01
C LEU A 34 -3.74 -4.18 -5.99
N ALA A 35 -4.33 -3.97 -7.16
CA ALA A 35 -3.87 -2.98 -8.13
C ALA A 35 -3.98 -1.56 -7.57
N GLN A 36 -5.08 -1.23 -6.89
CA GLN A 36 -5.23 0.04 -6.18
C GLN A 36 -4.21 0.19 -5.05
N LEU A 37 -3.97 -0.87 -4.26
CA LEU A 37 -2.95 -0.85 -3.20
C LEU A 37 -1.56 -0.54 -3.76
N VAL A 38 -1.19 -1.17 -4.88
CA VAL A 38 0.07 -0.93 -5.58
C VAL A 38 0.19 0.54 -6.02
N GLU A 39 -0.89 1.13 -6.54
CA GLU A 39 -0.87 2.54 -6.95
C GLU A 39 -0.67 3.47 -5.75
N HIS A 40 -1.40 3.26 -4.65
CA HIS A 40 -1.22 4.04 -3.42
C HIS A 40 0.21 3.90 -2.85
N LEU A 41 0.78 2.69 -2.86
CA LEU A 41 2.15 2.44 -2.45
C LEU A 41 3.16 3.18 -3.34
N ARG A 42 2.95 3.18 -4.67
CA ARG A 42 3.82 3.92 -5.61
C ARG A 42 3.79 5.42 -5.35
N GLN A 43 2.60 5.99 -5.11
CA GLN A 43 2.45 7.41 -4.81
C GLN A 43 3.19 7.78 -3.51
N ALA A 44 3.00 7.00 -2.44
CA ALA A 44 3.66 7.22 -1.16
C ALA A 44 5.20 7.11 -1.26
N VAL A 45 5.71 6.13 -2.01
CA VAL A 45 7.15 5.92 -2.16
C VAL A 45 7.80 6.98 -3.04
N LYS A 46 7.19 7.33 -4.18
CA LYS A 46 7.85 8.14 -5.23
C LYS A 46 7.52 9.62 -5.16
N ASN A 47 6.27 9.95 -4.81
CA ASN A 47 5.71 11.28 -5.07
C ASN A 47 5.38 12.04 -3.79
N ASP A 48 5.26 11.35 -2.66
CA ASP A 48 4.87 11.96 -1.39
C ASP A 48 6.08 12.61 -0.69
N PRO A 49 6.13 13.95 -0.58
CA PRO A 49 7.24 14.64 0.08
C PRO A 49 7.14 14.58 1.62
N GLN A 50 5.98 14.19 2.17
CA GLN A 50 5.75 14.12 3.61
C GLN A 50 6.07 12.73 4.19
N VAL A 51 6.15 11.70 3.35
CA VAL A 51 6.67 10.37 3.74
C VAL A 51 8.19 10.45 3.82
N THR A 52 8.73 10.13 5.00
CA THR A 52 10.16 10.16 5.29
C THR A 52 10.92 9.11 4.49
N ASP A 53 12.23 9.27 4.34
CA ASP A 53 13.06 8.31 3.59
C ASP A 53 13.03 6.89 4.19
N VAL A 54 12.94 6.78 5.52
CA VAL A 54 12.82 5.49 6.22
C VAL A 54 11.48 4.83 5.91
N GLU A 55 10.39 5.60 5.94
CA GLU A 55 9.07 5.09 5.55
C GLU A 55 9.04 4.69 4.08
N LYS A 56 9.66 5.46 3.18
CA LYS A 56 9.79 5.11 1.76
C LYS A 56 10.54 3.80 1.55
N GLN A 57 11.60 3.55 2.31
CA GLN A 57 12.33 2.28 2.26
C GLN A 57 11.44 1.10 2.69
N ASN A 58 10.73 1.25 3.80
CA ASN A 58 9.81 0.22 4.31
C ASN A 58 8.66 -0.04 3.32
N LEU A 59 8.01 1.02 2.85
CA LEU A 59 6.94 0.95 1.87
C LEU A 59 7.43 0.41 0.52
N GLY A 60 8.70 0.64 0.16
CA GLY A 60 9.32 0.08 -1.04
C GLY A 60 9.41 -1.45 -1.01
N LEU A 61 9.65 -2.05 0.16
CA LEU A 61 9.60 -3.51 0.33
C LEU A 61 8.17 -4.04 0.17
N VAL A 62 7.20 -3.36 0.80
CA VAL A 62 5.77 -3.71 0.69
C VAL A 62 5.30 -3.61 -0.76
N LEU A 63 5.67 -2.53 -1.46
CA LEU A 63 5.38 -2.30 -2.87
C LEU A 63 5.89 -3.45 -3.73
N LYS A 64 7.16 -3.84 -3.56
CA LYS A 64 7.74 -4.95 -4.32
C LYS A 64 6.95 -6.25 -4.14
N HIS A 65 6.53 -6.57 -2.92
CA HIS A 65 5.72 -7.77 -2.66
C HIS A 65 4.31 -7.67 -3.24
N ALA A 66 3.68 -6.50 -3.18
CA ALA A 66 2.36 -6.28 -3.75
C ALA A 66 2.39 -6.38 -5.29
N GLU A 67 3.42 -5.82 -5.94
CA GLU A 67 3.65 -5.93 -7.39
C GLU A 67 3.83 -7.41 -7.80
N GLN A 68 4.68 -8.16 -7.10
CA GLN A 68 4.87 -9.59 -7.36
C GLN A 68 3.57 -10.39 -7.21
N ALA A 69 2.75 -10.08 -6.21
CA ALA A 69 1.45 -10.73 -6.02
C ALA A 69 0.48 -10.40 -7.16
N LEU A 70 0.51 -9.16 -7.68
CA LEU A 70 -0.34 -8.70 -8.77
C LEU A 70 0.07 -9.31 -10.13
N GLU A 71 1.36 -9.41 -10.39
CA GLU A 71 1.92 -10.05 -11.58
C GLU A 71 1.50 -11.53 -11.64
N LYS A 72 1.65 -12.26 -10.54
CA LYS A 72 1.23 -13.68 -10.43
C LYS A 72 -0.26 -13.90 -10.67
N ARG A 73 -1.10 -12.89 -10.47
CA ARG A 73 -2.56 -12.93 -10.70
C ARG A 73 -2.96 -12.47 -12.10
N SER A 74 -2.02 -11.91 -12.85
CA SER A 74 -2.22 -11.45 -14.22
C SER A 74 -1.65 -12.42 -15.27
N ALA A 75 -0.84 -13.38 -14.83
CA ALA A 75 -0.36 -14.53 -15.59
C ALA A 75 -1.38 -15.68 -15.54
#